data_AF-A0A0L0WAF2-F1
#
_entry.id   AF-A0A0L0WAF2-F1
#
_cell.length_a   1.000
_cell.length_b   1.000
_cell.length_c   1.000
_cell.angle_alpha   90.00
_cell.angle_beta   90.00
_cell.angle_gamma   90.00
#
_symmetry.space_group_name_H-M   'P 1'
#
loop_
_entity.id
_entity.type
_entity.pdbx_description
1 polymer ?
#
loop_
_entity_poly.entity_id
_entity_poly.type
_entity_poly.pdbx_seq_one_letter_code
_entity_poly.pdbx_strand_id
1 'polypeptide(L)'
;MKKMNIGRFICIGGILTTIAVLFQSAPVFLPAIGLALSPLSTIPIAIAAVSNISLGFTVFFSSALILVIVSAQETIILLSTTGLLGIVIGTLLYRKGIIISILFSSIALSLGMIFLTYIVGISAFVNLTSPLSTPLTFLIFFLFSLVYASIWNICLRKFMNYLIKIKLIS
;
A
#
# COMPACT_ATOMS: atom_id res chain seq x y z
N MET A 1 14.75 -15.15 -11.36
CA MET A 1 14.49 -14.88 -9.92
C MET A 1 14.95 -16.10 -9.13
N LYS A 2 15.91 -15.96 -8.20
CA LYS A 2 16.37 -17.08 -7.35
C LYS A 2 15.17 -17.62 -6.56
N LYS A 3 14.95 -18.93 -6.56
CA LYS A 3 13.98 -19.57 -5.65
C LYS A 3 14.42 -19.25 -4.23
N MET A 4 13.61 -18.49 -3.51
CA MET A 4 13.89 -18.17 -2.12
C MET A 4 13.64 -19.42 -1.28
N ASN A 5 14.53 -19.71 -0.33
CA ASN A 5 14.32 -20.82 0.59
C ASN A 5 13.01 -20.61 1.36
N ILE A 6 12.21 -21.67 1.48
CA ILE A 6 10.91 -21.68 2.18
C ILE A 6 11.03 -21.10 3.59
N GLY A 7 12.09 -21.44 4.33
CA GLY A 7 12.31 -20.89 5.68
C GLY A 7 12.46 -19.36 5.68
N ARG A 8 13.25 -18.81 4.74
CA ARG A 8 13.39 -17.35 4.59
C ARG A 8 12.10 -16.70 4.12
N PHE A 9 11.35 -17.37 3.24
CA PHE A 9 10.05 -16.89 2.77
C PHE A 9 9.08 -16.69 3.92
N ILE A 10 8.96 -17.69 4.80
CA ILE A 10 8.05 -17.63 5.94
C ILE A 10 8.53 -16.58 6.95
N CYS A 11 9.82 -16.55 7.31
CA CYS A 11 10.31 -15.58 8.30
C CYS A 11 10.18 -14.14 7.83
N ILE A 12 10.64 -13.83 6.61
CA ILE A 12 10.57 -12.47 6.05
C ILE A 12 9.12 -12.07 5.82
N GLY A 13 8.31 -12.97 5.24
CA GLY A 13 6.89 -12.74 5.02
C GLY A 13 6.14 -12.47 6.32
N GLY A 14 6.40 -13.26 7.37
CA GLY A 14 5.82 -13.08 8.69
C GLY A 14 6.16 -11.72 9.30
N ILE A 15 7.44 -11.35 9.33
CA ILE A 15 7.88 -10.05 9.88
C ILE A 15 7.25 -8.88 9.12
N LEU A 16 7.27 -8.93 7.78
CA LEU A 16 6.67 -7.86 6.96
C LEU A 16 5.15 -7.80 7.13
N THR A 17 4.48 -8.94 7.28
CA THR A 17 3.05 -9.01 7.60
C THR A 17 2.75 -8.32 8.93
N THR A 18 3.50 -8.65 9.98
CA THR A 18 3.30 -8.04 11.30
C THR A 18 3.49 -6.53 11.25
N ILE A 19 4.54 -6.04 10.57
CA ILE A 19 4.78 -4.60 10.42
C ILE A 19 3.65 -3.92 9.63
N ALA A 20 3.17 -4.55 8.56
CA ALA A 20 2.07 -4.02 7.76
C ALA A 20 0.78 -3.89 8.58
N VAL A 21 0.45 -4.93 9.36
CA VAL A 21 -0.71 -4.95 10.27
C VAL A 21 -0.57 -3.88 11.36
N LEU A 22 0.61 -3.72 11.96
CA LEU A 22 0.86 -2.71 13.00
C LEU A 22 0.62 -1.29 12.47
N PHE A 23 1.15 -0.95 11.29
CA PHE A 23 0.92 0.37 10.73
C PHE A 23 -0.52 0.58 10.31
N GLN A 24 -1.12 -0.40 9.62
CA GLN A 24 -2.49 -0.25 9.13
C GLN A 24 -3.53 -0.22 10.24
N SER A 25 -3.30 -0.91 11.37
CA SER A 25 -4.19 -0.87 12.54
C SER A 25 -3.94 0.33 13.45
N ALA A 26 -2.91 1.14 13.22
CA ALA A 26 -2.61 2.31 14.04
C ALA A 26 -3.81 3.27 14.22
N PRO A 27 -4.66 3.57 13.22
CA PRO A 27 -5.85 4.41 13.41
C PRO A 27 -6.83 3.88 14.46
N VAL A 28 -6.88 2.57 14.68
CA VAL A 28 -7.78 1.92 15.64
C VAL A 28 -7.36 2.23 17.08
N PHE A 29 -6.06 2.23 17.35
CA PHE A 29 -5.51 2.42 18.69
C PHE A 29 -5.12 3.87 19.00
N LEU A 30 -4.77 4.64 17.97
CA LEU A 30 -4.31 6.02 18.08
C LEU A 30 -5.13 6.88 17.11
N PRO A 31 -6.32 7.38 17.50
CA PRO A 31 -7.12 8.24 16.64
C PRO A 31 -6.32 9.51 16.24
N ALA A 32 -6.54 9.99 15.02
CA ALA A 32 -5.77 11.05 14.33
C ALA A 32 -4.32 10.70 13.99
N ILE A 33 -3.46 10.37 14.97
CA ILE A 33 -2.04 10.07 14.72
C ILE A 33 -1.89 8.80 13.86
N GLY A 34 -2.69 7.79 14.16
CA GLY A 34 -2.71 6.53 13.43
C GLY A 34 -3.10 6.69 11.96
N LEU A 35 -3.92 7.69 11.61
CA LEU A 35 -4.26 7.98 10.20
C LEU A 35 -3.04 8.41 9.39
N ALA A 36 -2.09 9.10 10.01
CA ALA A 36 -0.81 9.46 9.38
C ALA A 36 0.15 8.27 9.28
N LEU A 37 0.02 7.27 10.18
CA LEU A 37 0.85 6.07 10.21
C LEU A 37 0.33 4.97 9.28
N SER A 38 -0.98 4.87 9.08
CA SER A 38 -1.64 3.87 8.24
C SER A 38 -0.97 3.69 6.87
N PRO A 39 -0.62 4.76 6.12
CA PRO A 39 -0.04 4.59 4.81
C PRO A 39 1.40 4.04 4.81
N LEU A 40 2.07 3.99 5.96
CA LEU A 40 3.36 3.32 6.09
C LEU A 40 3.26 1.81 5.89
N SER A 41 2.06 1.21 5.98
CA SER A 41 1.80 -0.20 5.65
C SER A 41 2.16 -0.55 4.20
N THR A 42 2.20 0.45 3.32
CA THR A 42 2.65 0.32 1.92
C THR A 42 4.09 -0.18 1.82
N ILE A 43 4.97 0.25 2.75
CA ILE A 43 6.41 -0.05 2.74
C ILE A 43 6.67 -1.56 2.85
N PRO A 44 6.22 -2.28 3.90
CA PRO A 44 6.50 -3.70 4.04
C PRO A 44 5.94 -4.52 2.87
N ILE A 45 4.78 -4.16 2.33
CA ILE A 45 4.17 -4.85 1.18
C ILE A 45 4.98 -4.58 -0.10
N ALA A 46 5.45 -3.36 -0.30
CA ALA A 46 6.31 -3.03 -1.44
C ALA A 46 7.66 -3.74 -1.36
N ILE A 47 8.33 -3.75 -0.19
CA ILE A 47 9.59 -4.48 0.01
C ILE A 47 9.42 -5.97 -0.31
N ALA A 48 8.32 -6.55 0.17
CA ALA A 48 7.95 -7.93 -0.10
C ALA A 48 7.82 -8.19 -1.61
N ALA A 49 7.05 -7.36 -2.31
CA ALA A 49 6.80 -7.48 -3.75
C ALA A 49 8.05 -7.25 -4.61
N VAL A 50 8.95 -6.33 -4.22
CA VAL A 50 10.25 -6.12 -4.89
C VAL A 50 11.11 -7.38 -4.77
N SER A 51 11.17 -7.98 -3.57
CA SER A 51 11.98 -9.17 -3.29
C SER A 51 11.47 -10.37 -4.07
N ASN A 52 10.16 -10.63 -4.01
CA ASN A 52 9.48 -11.65 -4.80
C ASN A 52 8.00 -11.30 -4.89
N ILE A 53 7.44 -11.25 -6.11
CA ILE A 53 6.01 -10.99 -6.33
C ILE A 53 5.12 -11.92 -5.50
N SER A 54 5.47 -13.21 -5.44
CA SER A 54 4.70 -14.17 -4.66
C SER A 54 4.70 -13.81 -3.17
N LEU A 55 5.82 -13.30 -2.65
CA LEU A 55 5.92 -12.87 -1.25
C LEU A 55 5.11 -11.58 -1.03
N GLY A 56 5.14 -10.65 -1.98
CA GLY A 56 4.27 -9.47 -2.00
C GLY A 56 2.79 -9.81 -1.83
N PHE A 57 2.28 -10.72 -2.65
CA PHE A 57 0.90 -11.19 -2.53
C PHE A 57 0.63 -11.92 -1.21
N THR A 58 1.56 -12.78 -0.77
CA THR A 58 1.40 -13.47 0.52
C THR A 58 1.29 -12.46 1.66
N VAL A 59 2.19 -11.47 1.74
CA VAL A 59 2.19 -10.44 2.80
C VAL A 59 0.92 -9.58 2.73
N PHE A 60 0.46 -9.23 1.53
CA PHE A 60 -0.77 -8.46 1.36
C PHE A 60 -2.00 -9.21 1.88
N PHE A 61 -2.20 -10.46 1.46
CA PHE A 61 -3.35 -11.26 1.88
C PHE A 61 -3.26 -11.68 3.35
N SER A 62 -2.08 -12.06 3.85
CA SER A 62 -1.91 -12.38 5.28
C SER A 62 -2.20 -11.16 6.16
N SER A 63 -1.75 -9.97 5.75
CA SER A 63 -2.03 -8.73 6.47
C SER A 63 -3.54 -8.47 6.50
N ALA A 64 -4.21 -8.56 5.35
CA ALA A 64 -5.65 -8.39 5.27
C ALA A 64 -6.40 -9.37 6.19
N LEU A 65 -6.05 -10.67 6.17
CA LEU A 65 -6.69 -11.69 7.02
C LEU A 65 -6.55 -11.39 8.52
N ILE A 66 -5.38 -10.95 8.96
CA ILE A 66 -5.16 -10.58 10.36
C ILE A 66 -5.91 -9.29 10.70
N LEU A 67 -5.89 -8.30 9.79
CA LEU A 67 -6.60 -7.04 9.96
C LEU A 67 -8.12 -7.22 10.05
N VAL A 68 -8.73 -8.22 9.38
CA VAL A 68 -10.18 -8.50 9.51
C VAL A 68 -10.56 -8.69 10.98
N ILE A 69 -9.70 -9.35 11.75
CA ILE A 69 -9.93 -9.64 13.18
C ILE A 69 -9.81 -8.36 14.01
N VAL A 70 -8.97 -7.40 13.60
CA VAL A 70 -8.72 -6.14 14.32
C VAL A 70 -9.75 -5.07 13.96
N SER A 71 -9.96 -4.83 12.67
CA SER A 71 -10.91 -3.84 12.15
C SER A 71 -11.26 -4.11 10.69
N ALA A 72 -12.55 -4.31 10.41
CA ALA A 72 -13.06 -4.47 9.06
C ALA A 72 -12.80 -3.22 8.19
N GLN A 73 -12.92 -2.03 8.78
CA GLN A 73 -12.71 -0.76 8.05
C GLN A 73 -11.28 -0.62 7.54
N GLU A 74 -10.28 -0.85 8.41
CA GLU A 74 -8.87 -0.75 8.02
C GLU A 74 -8.46 -1.85 7.03
N THR A 75 -9.10 -3.01 7.12
CA THR A 75 -8.89 -4.08 6.14
C THR A 75 -9.33 -3.66 4.74
N ILE A 76 -10.51 -3.07 4.63
CA ILE A 76 -11.04 -2.61 3.34
C ILE A 76 -10.16 -1.48 2.78
N ILE A 77 -9.69 -0.56 3.63
CA ILE A 77 -8.73 0.47 3.22
C ILE A 77 -7.44 -0.15 2.69
N LEU A 78 -6.85 -1.13 3.38
CA LEU A 78 -5.65 -1.84 2.93
C LEU A 78 -5.85 -2.51 1.56
N LEU A 79 -6.96 -3.25 1.41
CA LEU A 79 -7.27 -4.00 0.19
C LEU A 79 -7.45 -3.08 -1.01
N SER A 80 -8.08 -1.92 -0.82
CA SER A 80 -8.41 -1.00 -1.91
C SER A 80 -7.30 0.02 -2.20
N THR A 81 -6.50 0.43 -1.21
CA THR A 81 -5.57 1.57 -1.35
C THR A 81 -4.13 1.24 -0.99
N THR A 82 -3.76 1.31 0.29
CA THR A 82 -2.36 1.26 0.77
C THR A 82 -1.67 -0.05 0.41
N GLY A 83 -2.35 -1.19 0.60
CA GLY A 83 -1.79 -2.49 0.26
C GLY A 83 -1.70 -2.72 -1.25
N LEU A 84 -2.74 -2.33 -2.00
CA LEU A 84 -2.76 -2.46 -3.45
C LEU A 84 -1.68 -1.59 -4.11
N LEU A 85 -1.51 -0.35 -3.64
CA LEU A 85 -0.43 0.54 -4.06
C LEU A 85 0.94 -0.06 -3.73
N GLY A 86 1.11 -0.69 -2.55
CA GLY A 86 2.33 -1.39 -2.19
C GLY A 86 2.71 -2.50 -3.17
N ILE A 87 1.73 -3.34 -3.57
CA ILE A 87 1.95 -4.37 -4.60
C ILE A 87 2.35 -3.75 -5.94
N VAL A 88 1.59 -2.76 -6.41
CA VAL A 88 1.81 -2.15 -7.73
C VAL A 88 3.20 -1.51 -7.81
N ILE A 89 3.59 -0.74 -6.78
CA ILE A 89 4.93 -0.15 -6.73
C ILE A 89 5.99 -1.24 -6.68
N GLY A 90 5.87 -2.19 -5.75
CA GLY A 90 6.93 -3.19 -5.55
C GLY A 90 7.12 -4.11 -6.75
N THR A 91 6.06 -4.39 -7.51
CA THR A 91 6.15 -5.20 -8.72
C THR A 91 6.70 -4.43 -9.93
N LEU A 92 6.27 -3.18 -10.15
CA LEU A 92 6.58 -2.44 -11.38
C LEU A 92 7.87 -1.63 -11.30
N LEU A 93 8.22 -1.09 -10.12
CA LEU A 93 9.30 -0.11 -9.97
C LEU A 93 10.63 -0.56 -10.57
N TYR A 94 11.04 -1.80 -10.32
CA TYR A 94 12.31 -2.36 -10.80
C TYR A 94 12.19 -3.14 -12.12
N ARG A 95 10.96 -3.48 -12.57
CA ARG A 95 10.75 -4.31 -13.77
C ARG A 95 10.40 -3.52 -15.01
N LYS A 96 9.66 -2.42 -14.86
CA LYS A 96 9.15 -1.59 -15.96
C LYS A 96 9.62 -0.14 -15.87
N GLY A 97 10.18 0.27 -14.73
CA GLY A 97 10.72 1.61 -14.51
C GLY A 97 9.73 2.54 -13.79
N ILE A 98 10.26 3.68 -13.35
CA ILE A 98 9.56 4.58 -12.41
C ILE A 98 8.31 5.23 -13.00
N ILE A 99 8.34 5.62 -14.28
CA ILE A 99 7.20 6.33 -14.92
C ILE A 99 5.98 5.40 -15.01
N ILE A 100 6.19 4.16 -15.48
CA ILE A 100 5.13 3.15 -15.57
C ILE A 100 4.60 2.81 -14.18
N SER A 101 5.50 2.66 -13.20
CA SER A 101 5.11 2.41 -11.81
C SER A 101 4.23 3.53 -11.23
N ILE A 102 4.57 4.80 -11.47
CA ILE A 102 3.77 5.94 -11.01
C ILE A 102 2.39 5.95 -11.67
N LEU A 103 2.30 5.78 -12.99
CA LEU A 103 1.02 5.77 -13.70
C LEU A 103 0.07 4.69 -13.19
N PHE A 104 0.54 3.44 -13.12
CA PHE A 104 -0.27 2.33 -12.61
C PHE A 104 -0.62 2.49 -11.13
N SER A 105 0.30 2.99 -10.30
CA SER A 105 0.04 3.25 -8.89
C SER A 105 -1.01 4.35 -8.70
N SER A 106 -0.99 5.37 -9.55
CA SER A 106 -1.95 6.48 -9.52
C SER A 106 -3.35 6.01 -9.90
N ILE A 107 -3.45 5.18 -10.94
CA ILE A 107 -4.73 4.60 -11.38
C ILE A 107 -5.28 3.64 -10.31
N ALA A 108 -4.41 2.79 -9.75
CA ALA A 108 -4.75 1.87 -8.68
C ALA A 108 -5.33 2.60 -7.46
N LEU A 109 -4.64 3.65 -6.99
CA LEU A 109 -5.05 4.39 -5.81
C LEU A 109 -6.29 5.27 -6.08
N SER A 110 -6.43 5.86 -7.26
CA SER A 110 -7.64 6.63 -7.59
C SER A 110 -8.87 5.72 -7.64
N LEU A 111 -8.78 4.56 -8.29
CA LEU A 111 -9.85 3.55 -8.28
C LEU A 111 -10.18 3.07 -6.87
N GLY A 112 -9.15 2.83 -6.04
CA GLY A 112 -9.30 2.48 -4.64
C GLY A 112 -10.09 3.50 -3.84
N MET A 113 -9.74 4.78 -3.96
CA MET A 113 -10.46 5.87 -3.27
C MET A 113 -11.91 6.00 -3.76
N ILE A 114 -12.14 5.94 -5.07
CA ILE A 114 -13.49 5.97 -5.66
C ILE A 114 -14.35 4.83 -5.10
N PHE A 115 -13.80 3.62 -5.05
CA PHE A 115 -14.46 2.44 -4.51
C PHE A 115 -14.82 2.63 -3.02
N LEU A 116 -13.88 3.15 -2.22
CA LEU A 116 -14.11 3.41 -0.80
C LEU A 116 -15.18 4.48 -0.55
N THR A 117 -15.23 5.53 -1.39
CA THR A 117 -16.18 6.62 -1.25
C THR A 117 -17.60 6.22 -1.67
N TYR A 118 -17.77 5.61 -2.84
CA TYR A 118 -19.10 5.41 -3.43
C TYR A 118 -19.69 4.02 -3.20
N ILE A 119 -18.87 2.98 -3.08
CA ILE A 119 -19.36 1.60 -2.92
C ILE A 119 -19.35 1.19 -1.45
N VAL A 120 -18.23 1.44 -0.75
CA VAL A 120 -18.11 1.07 0.68
C VAL A 120 -18.74 2.13 1.58
N GLY A 121 -18.67 3.41 1.20
CA GLY A 121 -19.27 4.51 1.96
C GLY A 121 -18.54 4.82 3.27
N ILE A 122 -17.20 4.74 3.29
CA ILE A 122 -16.43 5.08 4.50
C ILE A 122 -16.63 6.56 4.84
N SER A 123 -17.13 6.84 6.05
CA SER A 123 -17.50 8.17 6.51
C SER A 123 -16.41 9.23 6.33
N ALA A 124 -15.14 8.85 6.55
CA ALA A 124 -13.99 9.74 6.33
C ALA A 124 -13.92 10.28 4.89
N PHE A 125 -14.15 9.41 3.89
CA PHE A 125 -14.11 9.81 2.48
C PHE A 125 -15.42 10.50 2.06
N VAL A 126 -16.57 10.00 2.51
CA VAL A 126 -17.88 10.60 2.20
C VAL A 126 -17.95 12.05 2.68
N ASN A 127 -17.53 12.32 3.92
CA ASN A 127 -17.54 13.66 4.50
C ASN A 127 -16.61 14.65 3.78
N LEU A 128 -15.50 14.17 3.21
CA LEU A 128 -14.60 15.00 2.39
C LEU A 128 -15.22 15.37 1.05
N THR A 129 -16.10 14.52 0.52
CA THR A 129 -16.68 14.67 -0.82
C THR A 129 -18.09 15.27 -0.83
N SER A 130 -18.78 15.29 0.31
CA SER A 130 -20.14 15.83 0.44
C SER A 130 -20.31 17.30 0.04
N PRO A 131 -19.33 18.22 0.18
CA PRO A 131 -19.49 19.59 -0.29
C PRO A 131 -19.14 19.77 -1.78
N LEU A 132 -18.66 18.73 -2.47
CA LEU A 132 -18.10 18.82 -3.82
C LEU A 132 -19.01 18.14 -4.84
N SER A 133 -18.94 18.59 -6.10
CA SER A 133 -19.60 17.89 -7.20
C SER A 133 -18.87 16.59 -7.55
N THR A 134 -19.61 15.61 -8.06
CA THR A 134 -19.08 14.29 -8.44
C THR A 134 -17.92 14.37 -9.45
N PRO A 135 -17.98 15.11 -10.58
CA PRO A 135 -16.86 15.20 -11.51
C PRO A 135 -15.62 15.86 -10.89
N LEU A 136 -15.82 16.84 -10.01
CA LEU A 136 -14.72 17.54 -9.33
C LEU A 136 -14.02 16.62 -8.33
N THR A 137 -14.77 15.75 -7.65
CA THR A 137 -14.24 14.73 -6.74
C THR A 137 -13.32 13.75 -7.48
N PHE A 138 -13.73 13.25 -8.65
CA PHE A 138 -12.89 12.37 -9.46
C PHE A 138 -11.58 13.04 -9.87
N LEU A 139 -11.64 14.31 -10.28
CA LEU A 139 -10.45 15.07 -10.66
C LEU A 139 -9.49 15.26 -9.48
N ILE A 140 -10.01 15.65 -8.31
CA ILE A 140 -9.22 15.82 -7.10
C ILE A 140 -8.56 14.51 -6.68
N PHE A 141 -9.30 13.41 -6.66
CA PHE A 141 -8.77 12.09 -6.33
C PHE A 141 -7.68 11.66 -7.30
N PHE A 142 -7.86 11.91 -8.60
CA PHE A 142 -6.83 11.60 -9.58
C PHE A 142 -5.56 12.44 -9.38
N LEU A 143 -5.70 13.76 -9.20
CA LEU A 143 -4.57 14.66 -8.96
C LEU A 143 -3.83 14.32 -7.65
N PHE A 144 -4.57 14.11 -6.57
CA PHE A 144 -4.02 13.67 -5.30
C PHE A 144 -3.28 12.35 -5.46
N SER A 145 -3.90 11.37 -6.12
CA SER A 145 -3.30 10.06 -6.36
C SER A 145 -2.00 10.17 -7.14
N LEU A 146 -1.93 11.05 -8.14
CA LEU A 146 -0.73 11.25 -8.95
C LEU A 146 0.44 11.82 -8.13
N VAL A 147 0.18 12.83 -7.31
CA VAL A 147 1.19 13.42 -6.42
C VAL A 147 1.63 12.38 -5.38
N TYR A 148 0.66 11.72 -4.75
CA TYR A 148 0.88 10.75 -3.68
C TYR A 148 1.68 9.54 -4.17
N ALA A 149 1.27 8.93 -5.29
CA ALA A 149 1.97 7.81 -5.91
C ALA A 149 3.38 8.21 -6.37
N SER A 150 3.58 9.43 -6.84
CA SER A 150 4.90 9.94 -7.22
C SER A 150 5.85 10.00 -6.02
N ILE A 151 5.40 10.58 -4.90
CA ILE A 151 6.17 10.67 -3.66
C ILE A 151 6.54 9.26 -3.19
N TRP A 152 5.58 8.34 -3.13
CA TRP A 152 5.83 6.97 -2.68
C TRP A 152 6.79 6.20 -3.57
N ASN A 153 6.64 6.29 -4.89
CA ASN A 153 7.55 5.63 -5.83
C ASN A 153 8.99 6.14 -5.67
N ILE A 154 9.17 7.46 -5.53
CA ILE A 154 10.50 8.07 -5.34
C ILE A 154 11.11 7.66 -3.99
N CYS A 155 10.34 7.77 -2.90
CA CYS A 155 10.77 7.39 -1.56
C CYS A 155 11.16 5.91 -1.49
N LEU A 156 10.31 5.02 -2.01
CA LEU A 156 10.56 3.58 -2.03
C LEU A 156 11.77 3.22 -2.89
N ARG A 157 11.95 3.86 -4.05
CA ARG A 157 13.14 3.65 -4.88
C ARG A 157 14.43 4.01 -4.13
N LYS A 158 14.45 5.18 -3.46
CA LYS A 158 15.62 5.62 -2.70
C LYS A 158 15.91 4.67 -1.54
N PHE A 159 14.86 4.26 -0.81
CA PHE A 159 14.96 3.33 0.30
C PHE A 159 15.44 1.94 -0.13
N MET A 160 14.88 1.39 -1.19
CA MET A 160 15.27 0.08 -1.72
C MET A 160 16.69 0.07 -2.27
N ASN A 161 17.11 1.14 -2.97
CA ASN A 161 18.50 1.27 -3.42
C ASN A 161 19.48 1.29 -2.24
N TYR A 162 19.09 1.90 -1.11
CA TYR A 162 19.88 1.88 0.11
C TYR A 162 19.98 0.47 0.71
N LEU A 163 18.86 -0.27 0.80
CA LEU A 163 18.84 -1.65 1.28
C LEU A 163 19.69 -2.61 0.42
N ILE A 164 19.62 -2.45 -0.91
CA ILE A 164 20.43 -3.25 -1.85
C ILE A 164 21.92 -2.95 -1.65
N LYS A 165 22.29 -1.68 -1.46
CA LYS A 165 23.69 -1.26 -1.22
C LYS A 165 24.28 -1.91 0.04
N ILE A 166 23.45 -2.20 1.04
CA ILE A 166 23.86 -2.84 2.31
C ILE A 166 23.92 -4.38 2.20
N LYS A 167 23.67 -4.98 1.03
CA LYS A 167 23.58 -6.46 0.83
C LYS A 167 22.54 -7.17 1.72
N LEU A 168 21.57 -6.44 2.27
CA LEU A 168 20.48 -7.05 3.05
C LEU A 168 19.52 -7.89 2.18
N ILE A 169 19.53 -7.65 0.87
CA ILE A 169 18.66 -8.33 -0.11
C ILE A 169 19.55 -8.80 -1.28
N SER A 170 20.11 -10.01 -1.19
CA SER A 170 20.79 -10.71 -2.30
C SER A 170 20.52 -12.21 -2.26
#